data_AF-A0A3C2BB55-F1
#
_entry.id   AF-A0A3C2BB55-F1
#
_cell.length_a   1.000
_cell.length_b   1.000
_cell.length_c   1.000
_cell.angle_alpha   90.00
_cell.angle_beta   90.00
_cell.angle_gamma   90.00
#
_symmetry.space_group_name_H-M   'P 1'
#
loop_
_entity.id
_entity.type
_entity.pdbx_description
1 polymer ?
#
loop_
_entity_poly.entity_id
_entity_poly.type
_entity_poly.pdbx_seq_one_letter_code
_entity_poly.pdbx_strand_id
1 'polypeptide(L)' 'MAISLAKEFNGEIISADSMQIYKGMDIATAKPSREEMQGIPHHLIDFLERDVSFSVADYVKLANEKIS' A
#
# COMPACT_ATOMS: atom_id res chain seq x y z
N MET A 1 4.65 12.55 -5.08
CA MET A 1 5.00 13.13 -3.76
C MET A 1 5.54 12.07 -2.80
N ALA A 2 4.77 11.02 -2.47
CA ALA A 2 5.22 9.97 -1.52
C ALA A 2 6.57 9.33 -1.89
N ILE A 3 6.77 8.96 -3.17
CA ILE A 3 8.03 8.40 -3.68
C ILE A 3 9.22 9.33 -3.45
N SER A 4 9.07 10.63 -3.72
CA SER A 4 10.15 11.61 -3.55
C SER A 4 10.58 11.73 -2.09
N LEU A 5 9.63 11.78 -1.17
CA LEU A 5 9.90 11.82 0.28
C LEU A 5 10.54 10.52 0.76
N ALA A 6 10.03 9.36 0.34
CA ALA A 6 10.61 8.08 0.71
C ALA A 6 12.07 7.94 0.22
N LYS A 7 12.41 8.47 -0.96
CA LYS A 7 13.80 8.53 -1.41
C LYS A 7 14.67 9.46 -0.58
N GLU A 8 14.15 10.65 -0.26
CA GLU A 8 14.89 11.65 0.50
C GLU A 8 15.22 11.19 1.92
N PHE A 9 14.28 10.49 2.56
CA PHE A 9 14.40 10.04 3.95
C PHE A 9 14.78 8.57 4.09
N ASN A 10 15.07 7.87 2.99
CA ASN A 10 15.28 6.42 2.97
C ASN A 10 14.14 5.66 3.69
N GLY A 11 12.91 6.10 3.42
CA GLY A 11 11.68 5.60 4.03
C GLY A 11 10.95 4.59 3.16
N GLU A 12 9.86 4.07 3.72
CA GLU A 12 8.96 3.12 3.09
C GLU A 12 7.54 3.73 3.01
N ILE A 13 6.68 3.17 2.16
CA ILE A 13 5.32 3.69 1.94
C ILE A 13 4.31 2.67 2.43
N ILE A 14 3.31 3.13 3.18
CA ILE A 14 2.14 2.32 3.58
C ILE A 14 0.94 2.92 2.84
N SER A 15 0.27 2.14 1.99
CA SER A 15 -0.93 2.63 1.30
C SER A 15 -2.09 2.71 2.29
N ALA A 16 -2.81 3.84 2.28
CA ALA A 16 -4.00 4.09 3.09
C ALA A 16 -5.31 3.99 2.27
N ASP A 17 -5.23 3.52 1.03
CA ASP A 17 -6.38 3.38 0.14
C ASP A 17 -7.08 2.02 0.37
N SER A 18 -8.39 2.05 0.61
CA SER A 18 -9.17 0.86 0.96
C SER A 18 -9.42 -0.10 -0.20
N MET A 19 -9.10 0.30 -1.44
CA MET A 19 -9.31 -0.50 -2.65
C MET A 19 -7.99 -1.05 -3.19
N GLN A 20 -6.87 -0.34 -2.99
CA GLN A 20 -5.55 -0.81 -3.41
C GLN A 20 -5.05 -2.04 -2.65
N ILE A 21 -5.63 -2.35 -1.49
CA ILE A 21 -5.34 -3.57 -0.72
C ILE A 21 -5.68 -4.86 -1.48
N TYR A 22 -6.64 -4.80 -2.41
CA TYR A 22 -7.19 -5.99 -3.08
C TYR A 22 -6.41 -6.41 -4.31
N LYS A 23 -6.22 -7.72 -4.48
CA LYS A 23 -5.46 -8.30 -5.58
C LYS A 23 -6.08 -8.10 -6.96
N GLY A 24 -5.22 -7.84 -7.95
CA GLY A 24 -5.61 -7.84 -9.38
C GLY A 24 -6.59 -6.74 -9.78
N MET A 25 -6.63 -5.63 -9.03
CA MET A 25 -7.46 -4.45 -9.27
C MET A 25 -6.64 -3.23 -9.73
N ASP A 26 -5.51 -3.46 -10.40
CA ASP A 26 -4.46 -2.45 -10.58
C ASP A 26 -4.93 -1.22 -11.38
N ILE A 27 -5.64 -1.47 -12.49
CA ILE A 27 -6.19 -0.41 -13.36
C ILE A 27 -7.32 0.34 -12.66
N ALA A 28 -8.24 -0.39 -12.03
CA ALA A 28 -9.45 0.19 -11.44
C ALA A 28 -9.16 1.00 -10.16
N THR A 29 -8.07 0.70 -9.48
CA THR A 29 -7.70 1.32 -8.19
C THR A 29 -6.45 2.20 -8.30
N ALA A 30 -6.04 2.49 -9.54
CA ALA A 30 -4.87 3.30 -9.86
C ALA A 30 -3.64 2.90 -9.02
N LYS A 31 -3.37 1.59 -8.90
CA LYS A 31 -2.20 1.13 -8.15
C LYS A 31 -0.94 1.58 -8.87
N PRO A 32 0.08 2.07 -8.13
CA PRO A 32 1.37 2.33 -8.73
C PRO A 32 1.94 1.04 -9.32
N SER A 33 2.43 1.13 -10.56
CA SER A 33 3.22 0.08 -11.18
C SER A 33 4.57 -0.09 -10.48
N ARG A 34 5.24 -1.22 -10.71
CA ARG A 34 6.59 -1.45 -10.16
C ARG A 34 7.60 -0.38 -10.60
N GLU A 35 7.44 0.15 -11.80
CA GLU A 35 8.27 1.24 -12.33
C GLU A 35 8.02 2.55 -11.56
N GLU A 36 6.75 2.87 -11.28
CA GLU A 36 6.37 4.05 -10.50
C GLU A 36 6.75 3.94 -9.02
N MET A 37 6.79 2.73 -8.47
CA MET A 37 7.27 2.47 -7.10
C MET A 37 8.77 2.74 -6.94
N GLN A 38 9.54 2.76 -8.04
CA GLN A 38 10.97 3.10 -8.06
C GLN A 38 11.84 2.33 -7.05
N GLY A 39 11.48 1.06 -6.78
CA GLY A 39 12.18 0.19 -5.84
C GLY A 39 11.91 0.46 -4.36
N ILE A 40 11.03 1.41 -4.03
CA ILE A 40 10.67 1.74 -2.66
C ILE A 40 9.70 0.68 -2.12
N PRO A 41 9.90 0.15 -0.90
CA PRO A 41 8.95 -0.76 -0.29
C PRO A 41 7.56 -0.12 -0.14
N HIS A 42 6.54 -0.77 -0.69
CA HIS A 42 5.14 -0.40 -0.52
C HIS A 42 4.42 -1.50 0.27
N HIS A 43 3.80 -1.12 1.38
CA HIS A 43 3.02 -1.99 2.25
C HIS A 43 1.53 -1.76 2.06
N LEU A 44 0.75 -2.77 2.47
CA LEU A 44 -0.71 -2.75 2.45
C LEU A 44 -1.28 -2.46 1.05
N ILE A 45 -0.64 -3.00 0.02
CA ILE A 45 -1.10 -2.94 -1.37
C ILE A 45 -1.08 -4.36 -1.95
N ASP A 46 -2.10 -4.70 -2.75
CA ASP A 46 -2.15 -5.94 -3.53
C ASP A 46 -1.94 -7.24 -2.72
N PHE A 47 -2.42 -7.29 -1.46
CA PHE A 47 -2.15 -8.42 -0.55
C PHE A 47 -3.41 -9.21 -0.16
N LEU A 48 -4.60 -8.61 -0.30
CA LEU A 48 -5.86 -9.20 0.13
C LEU A 48 -6.66 -9.75 -1.06
N GLU A 49 -7.29 -10.92 -0.91
CA GLU A 49 -8.22 -11.43 -1.92
C GLU A 49 -9.51 -10.59 -1.96
N ARG A 50 -10.14 -10.49 -3.14
CA ARG A 50 -11.27 -9.58 -3.39
C ARG A 50 -12.54 -9.93 -2.62
N ASP A 51 -12.68 -11.19 -2.22
CA ASP A 51 -13.81 -11.73 -1.48
C ASP A 51 -13.65 -11.62 0.04
N VAL A 52 -12.49 -11.18 0.51
CA VAL A 52 -12.21 -11.02 1.95
C VAL A 52 -12.63 -9.64 2.41
N SER A 53 -13.48 -9.59 3.43
CA SER A 53 -13.87 -8.33 4.07
C SER A 53 -12.68 -7.69 4.79
N PHE A 54 -12.51 -6.39 4.62
CA PHE A 54 -11.48 -5.60 5.31
C PHE A 54 -12.10 -4.39 6.03
N SER A 55 -11.68 -4.16 7.27
CA SER A 55 -12.17 -3.04 8.07
C SER A 55 -11.07 -2.02 8.40
N VAL A 56 -11.47 -0.84 8.85
CA VAL A 56 -10.55 0.19 9.36
C VAL A 56 -9.76 -0.32 10.57
N ALA A 57 -10.35 -1.20 11.39
CA ALA A 57 -9.66 -1.79 12.53
C ALA A 57 -8.50 -2.71 12.08
N ASP A 58 -8.72 -3.49 11.02
CA ASP A 58 -7.68 -4.34 10.42
C ASP A 58 -6.56 -3.48 9.81
N TYR A 59 -6.92 -2.39 9.12
CA TYR A 59 -5.96 -1.43 8.60
C TYR A 59 -5.06 -0.86 9.70
N VAL A 60 -5.66 -0.33 10.78
CA VAL A 60 -4.91 0.28 11.89
C VAL A 60 -3.96 -0.73 12.52
N LYS A 61 -4.41 -1.98 12.71
CA LYS A 61 -3.56 -3.04 13.24
C LYS A 61 -2.35 -3.30 12.33
N LEU A 62 -2.59 -3.55 11.04
CA LEU A 62 -1.53 -3.87 10.09
C LEU A 62 -0.58 -2.70 9.84
N ALA A 63 -1.09 -1.46 9.81
CA ALA A 63 -0.27 -0.27 9.65
C ALA A 63 0.64 -0.05 10.87
N ASN A 64 0.14 -0.26 12.08
CA ASN A 64 0.96 -0.15 13.30
C ASN A 64 2.11 -1.17 13.33
N GLU A 65 1.89 -2.39 12.82
CA GLU A 65 2.94 -3.40 12.67
C GLU A 65 4.05 -2.99 11.70
N LYS A 66 3.80 -2.03 10.80
CA LYS A 66 4.79 -1.49 9.85
C LYS A 66 5.47 -0.21 10.30
N ILE A 67 4.91 0.47 11.30
CA ILE A 67 5.45 1.73 11.84
C ILE A 67 6.32 1.48 13.08
N SER A 68 6.16 0.33 13.74
CA SER A 68 6.85 -0.02 14.99
C SER A 68 8.26 -0.59 14.78
#